data_AF-A0A5V3AUY9-F1
#
_entry.id   AF-A0A5V3AUY9-F1
#
_cell.length_a   1.000
_cell.length_b   1.000
_cell.length_c   1.000
_cell.angle_alpha   90.00
_cell.angle_beta   90.00
_cell.angle_gamma   90.00
#
_symmetry.space_group_name_H-M   'P 1'
#
loop_
_entity.id
_entity.type
_entity.pdbx_description
1 polymer ?
#
loop_
_entity_poly.entity_id
_entity_poly.type
_entity_poly.pdbx_seq_one_letter_code
_entity_poly.pdbx_strand_id
1 'polypeptide(L)'
;MTLIRIGLLPIKGYFSSGDPDHSLVYLISYPDVPGITGGYPSAITFMYTDNIHPLTIKPNSDTYLMASKIYLQSTGNSASNLGTTVSGGFDYTFTYQ
;
A
#
# COMPACT_ATOMS: atom_id res chain seq x y z
N MET A 1 -8.58 27.85 5.36
CA MET A 1 -8.13 27.60 3.97
C MET A 1 -7.79 26.14 3.87
N THR A 2 -8.72 25.32 3.35
CA THR A 2 -8.57 23.87 3.28
C THR A 2 -7.92 23.52 1.95
N LEU A 3 -6.71 22.94 2.01
CA LEU A 3 -5.98 22.50 0.82
C LEU A 3 -6.61 21.19 0.33
N ILE A 4 -7.37 21.26 -0.77
CA ILE A 4 -7.85 20.07 -1.46
C ILE A 4 -6.65 19.50 -2.23
N ARG A 5 -5.95 18.52 -1.63
CA ARG A 5 -5.04 17.67 -2.41
C ARG A 5 -5.90 16.83 -3.35
N ILE A 6 -5.73 17.00 -4.66
CA ILE A 6 -6.13 15.99 -5.64
C ILE A 6 -5.15 14.83 -5.46
N GLY A 7 -5.37 14.03 -4.42
CA GLY A 7 -4.49 12.95 -4.02
C GLY A 7 -4.68 11.73 -4.91
N LEU A 8 -3.56 11.19 -5.40
CA LEU A 8 -3.48 9.80 -5.83
C LEU A 8 -4.19 8.92 -4.80
N LEU A 9 -5.02 7.98 -5.26
CA LEU A 9 -5.69 7.02 -4.39
C LEU A 9 -4.65 6.47 -3.38
N PRO A 10 -4.96 6.40 -2.08
CA PRO A 10 -3.99 6.04 -1.05
C PRO A 10 -3.54 4.57 -1.09
N ILE A 11 -3.53 3.93 -2.27
CA ILE A 11 -3.02 2.57 -2.52
C ILE A 11 -1.59 2.55 -3.04
N LYS A 12 -0.98 3.73 -3.25
CA LYS A 12 0.38 3.89 -3.75
C LYS A 12 1.26 4.43 -2.64
N GLY A 13 2.25 3.65 -2.24
CA GLY A 13 3.28 4.09 -1.32
C GLY A 13 4.50 4.65 -2.07
N TYR A 14 5.07 5.73 -1.54
CA TYR A 14 6.31 6.32 -2.03
C TYR A 14 7.52 5.81 -1.24
N PHE A 15 8.66 5.76 -1.91
CA PHE A 15 9.93 5.49 -1.25
C PHE A 15 10.36 6.70 -0.44
N SER A 16 10.88 6.47 0.76
CA SER A 16 11.40 7.53 1.64
C SER A 16 12.82 7.96 1.25
N SER A 17 13.51 7.19 0.40
CA SER A 17 14.83 7.50 -0.10
C SER A 17 15.06 6.92 -1.51
N GLY A 18 15.90 7.60 -2.29
CA GLY A 18 16.34 7.16 -3.61
C GLY A 18 15.41 7.53 -4.77
N ASP A 19 14.24 8.14 -4.53
CA ASP A 19 13.32 8.56 -5.59
C ASP A 19 12.60 9.88 -5.25
N PRO A 20 13.31 11.02 -5.29
CA PRO A 20 12.73 12.32 -4.92
C PRO A 20 11.62 12.78 -5.86
N ASP A 21 11.58 12.30 -7.10
CA ASP A 21 10.59 12.67 -8.12
C ASP A 21 9.38 11.72 -8.15
N HIS A 22 9.35 10.72 -7.26
CA HIS A 22 8.31 9.71 -7.18
C HIS A 22 8.05 9.03 -8.53
N SER A 23 9.12 8.64 -9.21
CA SER A 23 9.09 7.92 -10.49
C SER A 23 8.60 6.48 -10.35
N LEU A 24 8.77 5.91 -9.16
CA LEU A 24 8.31 4.59 -8.76
C LEU A 24 7.42 4.70 -7.53
N VAL A 25 6.41 3.85 -7.49
CA VAL A 25 5.59 3.59 -6.30
C VAL A 25 5.50 2.10 -6.05
N TYR A 26 5.20 1.74 -4.80
CA TYR A 26 4.84 0.38 -4.44
C TYR A 26 3.33 0.26 -4.18
N LEU A 27 2.75 -0.88 -4.56
CA LEU A 27 1.39 -1.28 -4.21
C LEU A 27 1.44 -2.61 -3.48
N ILE A 28 0.66 -2.74 -2.41
CA ILE A 28 0.64 -3.95 -1.58
C ILE A 28 -0.69 -4.66 -1.81
N SER A 29 -0.66 -5.91 -2.27
CA SER A 29 -1.89 -6.69 -2.45
C SER A 29 -2.22 -7.54 -1.23
N TYR A 30 -3.50 -7.85 -1.08
CA TYR A 30 -4.00 -8.85 -0.14
C TYR A 30 -4.81 -9.95 -0.86
N PRO A 31 -4.88 -11.17 -0.30
CA PRO A 31 -5.74 -12.21 -0.85
C PRO A 31 -7.21 -11.86 -0.66
N ASP A 32 -8.04 -12.06 -1.68
CA ASP A 32 -9.49 -11.89 -1.58
C ASP A 32 -10.11 -13.15 -0.94
N VAL A 33 -10.21 -13.15 0.38
CA VAL A 33 -10.75 -14.27 1.16
C VAL A 33 -11.82 -13.79 2.14
N PRO A 34 -12.83 -14.62 2.49
CA PRO A 34 -13.96 -14.19 3.33
C PRO A 34 -13.58 -13.63 4.71
N GLY A 35 -12.40 -13.99 5.23
CA GLY A 35 -11.89 -13.48 6.49
C GLY A 35 -11.35 -12.05 6.41
N ILE A 36 -11.19 -11.47 5.21
CA ILE A 36 -10.69 -10.11 5.04
C ILE A 36 -11.84 -9.19 4.69
N THR A 37 -12.04 -8.16 5.51
CA THR A 37 -13.09 -7.16 5.35
C THR A 37 -12.46 -5.74 5.42
N GLY A 38 -13.00 -4.77 4.68
CA GLY A 38 -12.40 -3.42 4.60
C GLY A 38 -11.24 -3.29 3.59
N GLY A 39 -10.55 -2.14 3.58
CA GLY A 39 -9.35 -1.91 2.77
C GLY A 39 -9.52 -1.66 1.25
N TYR A 40 -10.69 -1.26 0.73
CA TYR A 40 -10.96 -1.31 -0.72
C TYR A 40 -10.44 -0.15 -1.57
N PRO A 41 -9.63 -0.42 -2.62
CA PRO A 41 -10.19 -0.29 -3.97
C PRO A 41 -9.84 -1.44 -4.96
N SER A 42 -10.87 -1.84 -5.71
CA SER A 42 -10.88 -2.81 -6.83
C SER A 42 -10.00 -2.33 -8.02
N ALA A 43 -9.39 -3.15 -8.88
CA ALA A 43 -9.73 -4.49 -9.41
C ALA A 43 -8.70 -5.61 -9.12
N ILE A 44 -7.71 -5.36 -8.26
CA ILE A 44 -6.56 -6.27 -8.02
C ILE A 44 -6.23 -6.46 -6.52
N THR A 45 -7.19 -6.14 -5.63
CA THR A 45 -7.09 -6.20 -4.15
C THR A 45 -5.81 -5.56 -3.59
N PHE A 46 -5.69 -4.24 -3.73
CA PHE A 46 -4.61 -3.46 -3.12
C PHE A 46 -5.04 -2.83 -1.80
N MET A 47 -4.15 -2.88 -0.81
CA MET A 47 -4.31 -2.21 0.48
C MET A 47 -4.15 -0.71 0.32
N TYR A 48 -4.87 0.04 1.14
CA TYR A 48 -4.50 1.42 1.43
C TYR A 48 -3.20 1.47 2.25
N THR A 49 -2.34 2.42 1.93
CA THR A 49 -1.08 2.74 2.62
C THR A 49 -1.28 3.85 3.66
N ASP A 50 -2.52 4.13 4.06
CA ASP A 50 -2.88 5.06 5.13
C ASP A 50 -3.46 4.32 6.34
N ASN A 51 -3.55 5.01 7.48
CA ASN A 51 -4.09 4.47 8.72
C ASN A 51 -5.60 4.75 8.90
N ILE A 52 -6.24 5.41 7.95
CA ILE A 52 -7.67 5.79 8.00
C ILE A 52 -8.53 4.65 7.42
N HIS A 53 -7.97 3.87 6.49
CA HIS A 53 -8.65 2.77 5.81
C HIS A 53 -7.98 1.41 6.12
N PRO A 54 -8.02 0.95 7.37
CA PRO A 54 -7.35 -0.29 7.76
C PRO A 54 -7.96 -1.51 7.06
N LEU A 55 -7.10 -2.50 6.78
CA LEU A 55 -7.53 -3.82 6.39
C LEU A 55 -7.95 -4.60 7.65
N THR A 56 -9.19 -5.07 7.70
CA THR A 56 -9.67 -5.90 8.80
C THR A 56 -9.52 -7.36 8.43
N ILE A 57 -8.95 -8.14 9.34
CA ILE A 57 -8.76 -9.58 9.18
C ILE A 57 -9.45 -10.27 10.35
N LYS A 58 -10.30 -11.24 10.04
CA LYS A 58 -10.93 -12.17 10.96
C LYS A 58 -10.33 -13.56 10.74
N PRO A 59 -9.31 -13.94 11.53
CA PRO A 59 -8.76 -15.28 11.48
C PRO A 59 -9.83 -16.34 11.75
N ASN A 60 -9.72 -17.49 11.08
CA ASN A 60 -10.54 -18.68 11.36
C ASN A 60 -9.78 -19.73 12.19
N SER A 61 -8.55 -19.42 12.59
CA SER A 61 -7.63 -20.28 13.33
C SER A 61 -6.65 -19.41 14.12
N ASP A 62 -6.08 -19.97 15.19
CA ASP A 62 -5.01 -19.37 15.99
C ASP A 62 -3.73 -19.12 15.17
N THR A 63 -3.58 -19.79 14.03
CA THR A 63 -2.52 -19.52 13.05
C THR A 63 -3.13 -18.93 11.79
N TYR A 64 -2.78 -17.68 11.47
CA TYR A 64 -3.23 -16.99 10.27
C TYR A 64 -2.03 -16.61 9.39
N LEU A 65 -1.95 -17.20 8.20
CA LEU A 65 -0.94 -16.86 7.20
C LEU A 65 -1.56 -16.00 6.10
N MET A 66 -0.97 -14.82 5.88
CA MET A 66 -1.37 -13.91 4.82
C MET A 66 -0.22 -13.70 3.84
N ALA A 67 -0.42 -14.11 2.59
CA ALA A 67 0.54 -13.84 1.52
C ALA A 67 0.22 -12.47 0.88
N SER A 68 1.00 -11.44 1.20
CA SER A 68 0.99 -10.17 0.48
C SER A 68 2.01 -10.18 -0.65
N LYS A 69 1.73 -9.42 -1.71
CA LYS A 69 2.69 -9.15 -2.79
C LYS A 69 2.92 -7.67 -2.87
N ILE A 70 4.16 -7.27 -3.14
CA ILE A 70 4.54 -5.88 -3.38
C ILE A 70 4.80 -5.73 -4.87
N TYR A 71 4.05 -4.87 -5.52
CA TYR A 71 4.22 -4.52 -6.92
C TYR A 71 4.94 -3.19 -7.03
N LEU A 72 5.90 -3.10 -7.93
CA LEU A 72 6.53 -1.85 -8.32
C LEU A 72 5.82 -1.33 -9.57
N GLN A 73 5.44 -0.06 -9.54
CA GLN A 73 4.77 0.60 -10.65
C GLN A 73 5.48 1.91 -10.98
N SER A 74 5.75 2.13 -12.27
CA SER A 74 6.15 3.44 -12.76
C SER A 74 4.96 4.40 -12.72
N THR A 75 5.20 5.61 -12.25
CA THR A 75 4.19 6.69 -12.23
C THR A 75 4.09 7.42 -13.56
N GLY A 76 5.03 7.19 -14.48
CA GLY A 76 5.22 7.98 -15.70
C GLY A 76 6.07 9.25 -15.50
N ASN A 77 6.49 9.56 -14.27
CA ASN A 77 7.45 10.65 -14.02
C ASN A 77 8.86 10.27 -14.51
N SER A 78 9.71 11.28 -14.69
CA SER A 78 11.08 11.11 -15.15
C SER A 78 11.94 10.35 -14.14
N ALA A 79 12.50 9.21 -14.55
CA ALA A 79 13.45 8.44 -13.74
C ALA A 79 14.87 9.06 -13.69
N SER A 80 15.06 10.31 -14.13
CA SER A 80 16.39 10.95 -14.20
C SER A 80 17.07 11.11 -12.84
N ASN A 81 16.30 11.29 -11.78
CA ASN A 81 16.79 11.41 -10.40
C ASN A 81 16.57 10.13 -9.58
N LEU A 82 16.22 9.02 -10.23
CA LEU A 82 16.03 7.73 -9.57
C LEU A 82 17.40 7.13 -9.21
N GLY A 83 17.62 6.89 -7.93
CA GLY A 83 18.83 6.24 -7.43
C GLY A 83 18.90 4.75 -7.82
N THR A 84 20.10 4.18 -7.74
CA THR A 84 20.31 2.73 -7.96
C THR A 84 19.71 1.86 -6.86
N THR A 85 19.28 2.46 -5.75
CA THR A 85 18.61 1.80 -4.63
C THR A 85 17.55 2.74 -4.08
N VAL A 86 16.36 2.19 -3.85
CA VAL A 86 15.27 2.88 -3.18
C VAL A 86 14.96 2.16 -1.87
N SER A 87 14.56 2.94 -0.86
CA SER A 87 14.19 2.42 0.46
C SER A 87 12.88 3.06 0.90
N GLY A 88 12.03 2.28 1.54
CA GLY A 88 10.72 2.70 2.05
C GLY A 88 10.20 1.70 3.06
N GLY A 89 9.05 1.99 3.66
CA GLY A 89 8.40 1.12 4.63
C GLY A 89 6.92 1.42 4.75
N PHE A 90 6.20 0.48 5.36
CA PHE A 90 4.79 0.58 5.71
C PHE A 90 4.58 -0.16 7.03
N ASP A 91 3.60 0.26 7.80
CA ASP A 91 3.23 -0.35 9.07
C ASP A 91 1.94 -1.15 8.91
N TYR A 92 1.88 -2.34 9.53
CA TYR A 92 0.64 -3.07 9.70
C TYR A 92 0.12 -2.90 11.13
N THR A 93 -1.13 -2.46 11.25
CA THR A 93 -1.82 -2.42 12.54
C THR A 93 -2.85 -3.56 12.57
N PHE A 94 -2.70 -4.46 13.53
CA PHE A 94 -3.64 -5.56 13.76
C PHE A 94 -4.41 -5.33 15.06
N THR A 95 -5.72 -5.55 15.02
CA THR A 95 -6.59 -5.54 16.20
C THR A 95 -7.14 -6.94 16.42
N TYR A 96 -6.84 -7.52 17.59
CA TYR A 96 -7.44 -8.79 18.04
C TYR A 96 -8.60 -8.49 18.98
N GLN A 97 -9.65 -9.30 18.94
CA GLN A 97 -10.78 -9.27 19.88
C GLN A 97 -10.76 -10.52 20.76
#